data_AF-A0A7Z9LVV3-F1
#
_entry.id   AF-A0A7Z9LVV3-F1
#
_cell.length_a   1.000
_cell.length_b   1.000
_cell.length_c   1.000
_cell.angle_alpha   90.00
_cell.angle_beta   90.00
_cell.angle_gamma   90.00
#
_symmetry.space_group_name_H-M   'P 1'
#
loop_
_entity.id
_entity.type
_entity.pdbx_description
1 polymer ?
#
loop_
_entity_poly.entity_id
_entity_poly.type
_entity_poly.pdbx_seq_one_letter_code
_entity_poly.pdbx_strand_id
1 'polypeptide(L)'
;MNEENIINFILFFFCTEIKAANILDYETQLFTESIIDIICEANDYDKKINFSIVLDDNPNAYIDNNNKLFISTGLFKYAPSYEAIVGVLAHEIGHLANFHISKRIKSLKNLQNLNQLASLSIIAGSLITNNNDYLIQSLVTNQMG
;
A
#
# COMPACT_ATOMS: atom_id res chain seq x y z
N MET A 1 -0.23 42.15 6.28
CA MET A 1 -0.81 41.11 5.41
C MET A 1 -1.94 41.79 4.65
N ASN A 2 -1.77 42.01 3.33
CA ASN A 2 -2.72 42.81 2.55
C ASN A 2 -4.05 42.06 2.38
N GLU A 3 -5.15 42.78 2.22
CA GLU A 3 -6.50 42.20 2.02
C GLU A 3 -6.55 41.23 0.83
N GLU A 4 -5.80 41.52 -0.25
CA GLU A 4 -5.64 40.60 -1.40
C GLU A 4 -5.04 39.24 -1.00
N ASN A 5 -4.10 39.21 -0.06
CA ASN A 5 -3.49 37.97 0.40
C ASN A 5 -4.47 37.13 1.22
N ILE A 6 -5.39 37.78 1.95
CA ILE A 6 -6.44 37.10 2.71
C ILE A 6 -7.48 36.52 1.76
N ILE A 7 -7.88 37.26 0.73
CA ILE A 7 -8.83 36.79 -0.30
C ILE A 7 -8.23 35.61 -1.07
N ASN A 8 -6.97 35.70 -1.50
CA ASN A 8 -6.29 34.60 -2.19
C ASN A 8 -6.12 33.35 -1.30
N PHE A 9 -5.83 33.54 -0.01
CA PHE A 9 -5.72 32.46 0.96
C PHE A 9 -7.07 31.75 1.19
N ILE A 10 -8.17 32.53 1.25
CA ILE A 10 -9.53 32.00 1.36
C ILE A 10 -9.92 31.24 0.08
N LEU A 11 -9.65 31.80 -1.11
CA LEU A 11 -9.96 31.17 -2.40
C LEU A 11 -9.24 29.82 -2.58
N PHE A 12 -7.99 29.71 -2.11
CA PHE A 12 -7.22 28.47 -2.12
C PHE A 12 -7.86 27.36 -1.28
N PHE A 13 -8.45 27.70 -0.13
CA PHE A 13 -9.08 26.72 0.76
C PHE A 13 -10.44 26.20 0.27
N PHE A 14 -11.17 26.99 -0.52
CA PHE A 14 -12.50 26.64 -1.03
C PHE A 14 -12.51 25.88 -2.36
N CYS A 15 -11.35 25.67 -3.00
CA CYS A 15 -11.24 24.95 -4.26
C CYS A 15 -10.70 23.52 -4.05
N THR A 16 -11.53 22.61 -3.52
CA THR A 16 -11.10 21.22 -3.22
C THR A 16 -11.93 20.12 -3.89
N GLU A 17 -12.79 20.45 -4.86
CA GLU A 17 -13.44 19.41 -5.69
C GLU A 17 -12.52 18.99 -6.85
N ILE A 18 -11.51 18.17 -6.56
CA ILE A 18 -10.76 17.46 -7.60
C ILE A 18 -11.65 16.32 -8.09
N LYS A 19 -12.38 16.56 -9.17
CA LYS A 19 -13.12 15.51 -9.88
C LYS A 19 -12.16 14.75 -10.77
N ALA A 20 -11.71 13.59 -10.30
CA ALA A 20 -11.05 12.63 -11.16
C ALA A 20 -12.09 12.05 -12.13
N ALA A 21 -11.90 12.26 -13.44
CA ALA A 21 -12.76 11.67 -14.45
C ALA A 21 -12.25 10.26 -14.78
N ASN A 22 -13.11 9.26 -14.71
CA ASN A 22 -12.77 7.93 -15.20
C ASN A 22 -13.00 7.84 -16.70
N ILE A 23 -12.08 7.21 -17.40
CA ILE A 23 -12.22 6.90 -18.83
C ILE A 23 -12.75 5.49 -18.99
N LEU A 24 -13.83 5.36 -19.78
CA LEU A 24 -14.49 4.11 -20.11
C LEU A 24 -14.40 3.88 -21.62
N ASP A 25 -13.17 3.66 -22.10
CA ASP A 25 -12.90 3.33 -23.50
C ASP A 25 -12.74 1.81 -23.65
N TYR A 26 -13.50 1.20 -24.55
CA TYR A 26 -13.57 -0.26 -24.68
C TYR A 26 -12.25 -0.89 -25.14
N GLU A 27 -11.58 -0.29 -26.12
CA GLU A 27 -10.32 -0.82 -26.65
C GLU A 27 -9.19 -0.74 -25.62
N THR A 28 -9.09 0.40 -24.93
CA THR A 28 -8.09 0.58 -23.86
C THR A 28 -8.36 -0.36 -22.69
N GLN A 29 -9.63 -0.62 -22.38
CA GLN A 29 -10.05 -1.58 -21.37
C GLN A 29 -9.56 -2.99 -21.73
N LEU A 30 -9.86 -3.47 -22.95
CA LEU A 30 -9.44 -4.80 -23.42
C LEU A 30 -7.92 -4.94 -23.46
N PHE A 31 -7.23 -3.92 -23.96
CA PHE A 31 -5.77 -3.90 -24.00
C PHE A 31 -5.19 -4.04 -22.59
N THR A 32 -5.70 -3.27 -21.63
CA THR A 32 -5.25 -3.32 -20.23
C THR A 32 -5.57 -4.67 -19.60
N GLU A 33 -6.77 -5.22 -19.84
CA GLU A 33 -7.16 -6.57 -19.40
C GLU A 33 -6.17 -7.62 -19.91
N SER A 34 -5.80 -7.58 -21.19
CA SER A 34 -4.86 -8.53 -21.77
C SER A 34 -3.48 -8.50 -21.09
N ILE A 35 -3.00 -7.31 -20.70
CA ILE A 35 -1.73 -7.18 -19.98
C ILE A 35 -1.84 -7.74 -18.56
N ILE A 36 -2.92 -7.40 -17.86
CA ILE A 36 -3.17 -7.88 -16.50
C ILE A 36 -3.25 -9.41 -16.50
N ASP A 37 -3.95 -10.01 -17.46
CA ASP A 37 -4.09 -11.46 -17.58
C ASP A 37 -2.73 -12.15 -17.77
N ILE A 38 -1.87 -11.61 -18.66
CA ILE A 38 -0.50 -12.12 -18.85
C ILE A 38 0.31 -12.05 -17.55
N ILE A 39 0.22 -10.92 -16.82
CA ILE A 39 0.95 -10.74 -15.55
C ILE A 39 0.44 -11.72 -14.49
N CYS A 40 -0.88 -11.88 -14.37
CA CYS A 40 -1.49 -12.77 -13.40
C CYS A 40 -1.16 -14.24 -13.68
N GLU A 41 -1.24 -14.66 -14.94
CA GLU A 41 -0.85 -16.02 -15.38
C GLU A 41 0.62 -16.30 -15.08
N ALA A 42 1.51 -15.35 -15.37
CA ALA A 42 2.94 -15.49 -15.10
C ALA A 42 3.31 -15.57 -13.61
N ASN A 43 2.41 -15.17 -12.69
CA ASN A 43 2.66 -15.13 -11.24
C ASN A 43 1.75 -16.08 -10.44
N ASP A 44 1.01 -16.99 -11.11
CA ASP A 44 0.00 -17.87 -10.49
C ASP A 44 -0.99 -17.08 -9.59
N TYR A 45 -1.35 -15.86 -10.01
CA TYR A 45 -2.22 -14.97 -9.23
C TYR A 45 -3.68 -15.17 -9.60
N ASP A 46 -4.40 -15.91 -8.76
CA ASP A 46 -5.76 -16.40 -9.06
C ASP A 46 -6.90 -15.41 -8.72
N LYS A 47 -6.57 -14.20 -8.24
CA LYS A 47 -7.59 -13.18 -7.90
C LYS A 47 -7.78 -12.21 -9.04
N LYS A 48 -9.04 -11.97 -9.39
CA LYS A 48 -9.39 -10.92 -10.36
C LYS A 48 -8.95 -9.54 -9.85
N ILE A 49 -8.17 -8.83 -10.67
CA ILE A 49 -7.77 -7.46 -10.43
C ILE A 49 -8.77 -6.55 -11.14
N ASN A 50 -9.48 -5.74 -10.35
CA ASN A 50 -10.33 -4.70 -10.93
C ASN A 50 -9.44 -3.49 -11.22
N PHE A 51 -9.67 -2.78 -12.32
CA PHE A 51 -8.93 -1.56 -12.62
C PHE A 51 -9.82 -0.40 -13.03
N SER A 52 -9.26 0.81 -13.00
CA SER A 52 -9.89 2.05 -13.44
C SER A 52 -8.86 2.91 -14.14
N ILE A 53 -9.21 3.44 -15.31
CA ILE A 53 -8.39 4.41 -16.02
C ILE A 53 -8.84 5.81 -15.64
N VAL A 54 -7.92 6.60 -15.11
CA VAL A 54 -8.17 7.95 -14.59
C VAL A 54 -7.61 8.97 -15.57
N LEU A 55 -8.42 9.97 -15.92
CA LEU A 55 -7.98 11.12 -16.69
C LEU A 55 -7.04 11.97 -15.83
N ASP A 56 -5.76 11.73 -16.02
CA ASP A 56 -4.64 12.45 -15.42
C ASP A 56 -3.48 12.37 -16.40
N ASP A 57 -2.87 13.50 -16.72
CA ASP A 57 -1.75 13.59 -17.67
C ASP A 57 -0.42 13.17 -17.01
N ASN A 58 -0.35 13.13 -15.67
CA ASN A 58 0.85 12.66 -14.99
C ASN A 58 0.99 11.12 -15.10
N PRO A 59 2.09 10.56 -15.62
CA PRO A 59 2.28 9.11 -15.71
C PRO A 59 2.31 8.45 -14.33
N ASN A 60 1.33 7.61 -14.05
CA ASN A 60 1.22 6.94 -12.76
C ASN A 60 0.34 5.67 -12.85
N ALA A 61 0.63 4.71 -11.97
CA ALA A 61 -0.28 3.62 -11.64
C ALA A 61 -0.07 3.22 -10.18
N TYR A 62 -1.13 2.78 -9.51
CA TYR A 62 -1.04 2.29 -8.14
C TYR A 62 -2.19 1.33 -7.82
N ILE A 63 -1.99 0.49 -6.81
CA ILE A 63 -3.00 -0.46 -6.35
C ILE A 63 -3.45 -0.15 -4.93
N ASP A 64 -4.76 -0.23 -4.68
CA ASP A 64 -5.32 -0.02 -3.34
C ASP A 64 -5.43 -1.32 -2.51
N ASN A 65 -5.81 -1.17 -1.24
CA ASN A 65 -6.01 -2.28 -0.32
C ASN A 65 -7.15 -3.24 -0.73
N ASN A 66 -8.01 -2.84 -1.66
CA ASN A 66 -9.13 -3.63 -2.18
C ASN A 66 -8.77 -4.34 -3.50
N ASN A 67 -7.48 -4.40 -3.83
CA ASN A 67 -6.96 -4.95 -5.09
C ASN A 67 -7.53 -4.24 -6.33
N LYS A 68 -7.81 -2.94 -6.21
CA LYS A 68 -8.21 -2.10 -7.34
C LYS A 68 -7.01 -1.32 -7.85
N LEU A 69 -6.66 -1.59 -9.10
CA LEU A 69 -5.60 -0.92 -9.84
C LEU A 69 -6.12 0.39 -10.44
N PHE A 70 -5.38 1.47 -10.26
CA PHE A 70 -5.66 2.77 -10.87
C PHE A 70 -4.53 3.10 -11.84
N ILE A 71 -4.88 3.50 -13.05
CA ILE A 71 -3.92 3.78 -14.12
C ILE A 71 -4.24 5.15 -14.68
N SER A 72 -3.26 6.05 -14.77
CA SER A 72 -3.48 7.35 -15.38
C SER A 72 -3.41 7.28 -16.90
N THR A 73 -4.15 8.15 -17.59
CA THR A 73 -4.00 8.35 -19.03
C THR A 73 -2.58 8.77 -19.43
N GLY A 74 -1.89 9.50 -18.56
CA GLY A 74 -0.50 9.90 -18.72
C GLY A 74 0.44 8.71 -18.85
N LEU A 75 0.15 7.59 -18.17
CA LEU A 75 0.98 6.39 -18.30
C LEU A 75 0.93 5.86 -19.74
N PHE A 76 -0.25 5.73 -20.33
CA PHE A 76 -0.40 5.28 -21.72
C PHE A 76 0.18 6.29 -22.73
N LYS A 77 0.03 7.58 -22.46
CA LYS A 77 0.45 8.66 -23.35
C LYS A 77 1.98 8.84 -23.40
N TYR A 78 2.66 8.67 -22.28
CA TYR A 78 4.07 9.02 -22.13
C TYR A 78 4.99 7.81 -21.90
N ALA A 79 4.45 6.61 -21.70
CA ALA A 79 5.28 5.41 -21.64
C ALA A 79 6.04 5.22 -22.97
N PRO A 80 7.36 5.01 -22.93
CA PRO A 80 8.18 4.95 -24.13
C PRO A 80 7.96 3.67 -24.95
N SER A 81 7.38 2.62 -24.35
CA SER A 81 7.09 1.36 -25.02
C SER A 81 6.02 0.55 -24.29
N TYR A 82 5.52 -0.48 -24.97
CA TYR A 82 4.61 -1.47 -24.39
C TYR A 82 5.20 -2.14 -23.14
N GLU A 83 6.48 -2.52 -23.21
CA GLU A 83 7.19 -3.19 -22.11
C GLU A 83 7.29 -2.30 -20.87
N ALA A 84 7.39 -0.97 -21.06
CA ALA A 84 7.38 -0.03 -19.94
C ALA A 84 6.04 -0.05 -19.20
N ILE A 85 4.92 -0.11 -19.93
CA ILE A 85 3.58 -0.23 -19.34
C ILE A 85 3.49 -1.56 -18.58
N VAL A 86 3.85 -2.68 -19.22
CA VAL A 86 3.85 -4.00 -18.59
C VAL A 86 4.70 -4.00 -17.31
N GLY A 87 5.90 -3.41 -17.35
CA GLY A 87 6.80 -3.34 -16.19
C GLY A 87 6.21 -2.56 -15.01
N VAL A 88 5.56 -1.41 -15.27
CA VAL A 88 4.88 -0.62 -14.23
C VAL A 88 3.70 -1.42 -13.66
N LEU A 89 2.84 -1.99 -14.50
CA LEU A 89 1.69 -2.76 -14.02
C LEU A 89 2.14 -4.02 -13.26
N ALA A 90 3.19 -4.70 -13.71
CA ALA A 90 3.76 -5.85 -13.03
C ALA A 90 4.37 -5.48 -11.67
N HIS A 91 5.00 -4.31 -11.54
CA HIS A 91 5.48 -3.79 -10.27
C HIS A 91 4.33 -3.62 -9.26
N GLU A 92 3.24 -2.98 -9.69
CA GLU A 92 2.07 -2.74 -8.84
C GLU A 92 1.34 -4.03 -8.46
N ILE A 93 1.11 -4.93 -9.42
CA ILE A 93 0.50 -6.24 -9.18
C ILE A 93 1.41 -7.12 -8.31
N GLY A 94 2.72 -7.01 -8.49
CA GLY A 94 3.72 -7.68 -7.67
C GLY A 94 3.60 -7.32 -6.18
N HIS A 95 3.23 -6.08 -5.85
CA HIS A 95 2.95 -5.69 -4.45
C HIS A 95 1.75 -6.46 -3.86
N LEU A 96 0.73 -6.75 -4.67
CA LEU A 96 -0.40 -7.59 -4.25
C LEU A 96 0.00 -9.05 -4.09
N ALA A 97 0.68 -9.63 -5.07
CA ALA A 97 1.07 -11.04 -5.05
C ALA A 97 2.03 -11.34 -3.89
N ASN A 98 3.01 -10.45 -3.68
CA ASN A 98 4.01 -10.67 -2.64
C ASN A 98 3.54 -10.28 -1.22
N PHE A 99 2.48 -9.49 -1.05
CA PHE A 99 1.88 -9.18 0.26
C PHE A 99 2.91 -8.81 1.34
N HIS A 100 4.09 -8.27 0.98
CA HIS A 100 5.17 -8.02 1.94
C HIS A 100 4.69 -7.09 3.03
N ILE A 101 3.81 -6.14 2.73
CA ILE A 101 3.24 -5.23 3.73
C ILE A 101 2.31 -5.96 4.71
N SER A 102 1.31 -6.74 4.28
CA SER A 102 0.45 -7.43 5.24
C SER A 102 1.16 -8.59 5.95
N LYS A 103 2.07 -9.31 5.26
CA LYS A 103 2.96 -10.29 5.90
C LYS A 103 3.88 -9.62 6.92
N ARG A 104 4.46 -8.45 6.62
CA ARG A 104 5.29 -7.66 7.55
C ARG A 104 4.48 -7.13 8.73
N ILE A 105 3.28 -6.61 8.50
CA ILE A 105 2.37 -6.17 9.58
C ILE A 105 2.00 -7.37 10.45
N LYS A 106 1.67 -8.52 9.86
CA LYS A 106 1.35 -9.76 10.59
C LYS A 106 2.55 -10.29 11.35
N SER A 107 3.76 -10.26 10.78
CA SER A 107 4.99 -10.71 11.46
C SER A 107 5.35 -9.79 12.61
N LEU A 108 5.23 -8.46 12.44
CA LEU A 108 5.42 -7.49 13.52
C LEU A 108 4.40 -7.73 14.65
N LYS A 109 3.13 -7.92 14.32
CA LYS A 109 2.08 -8.21 15.31
C LYS A 109 2.32 -9.54 16.04
N ASN A 110 2.78 -10.57 15.34
CA ASN A 110 3.14 -11.85 15.95
C ASN A 110 4.35 -11.72 16.87
N LEU A 111 5.37 -10.96 16.49
CA LEU A 111 6.54 -10.68 17.34
C LEU A 111 6.14 -9.90 18.59
N GLN A 112 5.28 -8.89 18.47
CA GLN A 112 4.73 -8.16 19.61
C GLN A 112 3.98 -9.09 20.57
N ASN A 113 3.13 -9.99 20.06
CA ASN A 113 2.41 -10.96 20.88
C ASN A 113 3.37 -11.94 21.59
N LEU A 114 4.39 -12.44 20.89
CA LEU A 114 5.40 -13.31 21.49
C LEU A 114 6.18 -12.60 22.60
N ASN A 115 6.56 -11.34 22.41
CA ASN A 115 7.23 -10.54 23.44
C ASN A 115 6.34 -10.31 24.67
N GLN A 116 5.04 -10.08 24.47
CA GLN A 116 4.07 -9.98 25.57
C GLN A 116 3.95 -11.30 26.35
N LEU A 117 3.89 -12.45 25.68
CA LEU A 117 3.88 -13.75 26.38
C LEU A 117 5.21 -14.04 27.09
N ALA A 118 6.33 -13.73 26.46
CA ALA A 118 7.67 -13.92 27.04
C ALA A 118 7.85 -13.06 28.30
N SER A 119 7.44 -11.79 28.26
CA SER A 119 7.50 -10.93 29.45
C SER A 119 6.58 -11.43 30.57
N LEU A 120 5.37 -11.89 30.26
CA LEU A 120 4.46 -12.47 31.26
C LEU A 120 5.05 -13.71 31.95
N SER A 121 5.66 -14.60 31.16
CA SER A 121 6.28 -15.83 31.67
C SER A 121 7.53 -15.55 32.52
N ILE A 122 8.34 -14.56 32.14
CA ILE A 122 9.47 -14.09 32.96
C ILE A 122 8.98 -13.46 34.27
N ILE A 123 7.92 -12.65 34.24
CA ILE A 123 7.30 -12.08 35.46
C ILE A 123 6.80 -13.19 36.37
N ALA A 124 6.07 -14.17 35.83
CA ALA A 124 5.60 -15.32 36.61
C ALA A 124 6.77 -16.12 37.22
N GLY A 125 7.84 -16.36 36.45
CA GLY A 125 9.04 -17.03 36.93
C GLY A 125 9.76 -16.25 38.04
N SER A 126 9.82 -14.93 37.93
CA SER A 126 10.36 -14.06 38.98
C SER A 126 9.57 -14.18 40.29
N LEU A 127 8.24 -14.18 40.21
CA LEU A 127 7.37 -14.33 41.38
C LEU A 127 7.53 -15.69 42.05
N ILE A 128 7.68 -16.76 41.26
CA ILE A 128 7.90 -18.12 41.79
C ILE A 128 9.29 -18.26 42.44
N THR A 129 10.31 -17.65 41.84
CA THR A 129 11.71 -17.74 42.32
C THR A 129 12.04 -16.68 43.38
N ASN A 130 11.14 -15.73 43.63
CA ASN A 130 11.34 -14.54 44.46
C ASN A 130 12.62 -13.77 44.09
N ASN A 131 12.94 -13.72 42.79
CA ASN A 131 14.15 -13.08 42.28
C ASN A 131 13.80 -11.93 41.32
N ASN A 132 14.11 -10.71 41.74
CA ASN A 132 13.76 -9.46 41.05
C ASN A 132 14.60 -9.21 39.79
N ASP A 133 15.74 -9.88 39.61
CA ASP A 133 16.62 -9.70 38.44
C ASP A 133 15.90 -10.07 37.14
N TYR A 134 15.00 -11.07 37.20
CA TYR A 134 14.17 -11.47 36.08
C TYR A 134 13.10 -10.42 35.70
N LEU A 135 12.61 -9.61 36.65
CA LEU A 135 11.68 -8.51 36.32
C LEU A 135 12.37 -7.41 35.51
N ILE A 136 13.63 -7.12 35.85
CA ILE A 136 14.43 -6.14 35.10
C ILE A 136 14.68 -6.66 33.68
N GLN A 137 14.96 -7.96 33.54
CA GLN A 137 15.10 -8.62 32.25
C GLN A 137 13.81 -8.49 31.39
N SER A 138 12.63 -8.65 31.98
CA SER A 138 11.35 -8.59 31.24
C SER A 138 11.02 -7.18 30.72
N LEU A 139 11.43 -6.13 31.45
CA LEU A 139 11.28 -4.74 31.04
C LEU A 139 12.17 -4.40 29.84
N VAL A 140 13.40 -4.92 29.80
CA VAL A 140 14.33 -4.71 28.68
C VAL A 140 13.84 -5.44 27.42
N THR A 141 13.34 -6.68 27.55
CA THR A 141 12.84 -7.44 26.41
C THR A 141 11.59 -6.82 25.77
N ASN A 142 10.78 -6.09 26.53
CA ASN A 142 9.60 -5.39 26.00
C ASN A 142 9.93 -4.10 25.24
N GLN A 143 11.12 -3.52 25.42
CA GLN A 143 11.54 -2.30 24.73
C GLN A 143 12.29 -2.55 23.41
N MET A 144 12.70 -3.80 23.14
CA MET A 144 13.45 -4.17 21.93
C MET A 144 12.57 -4.64 20.75
N GLY A 145 11.28 -4.27 20.74
CA GLY A 145 10.30 -4.64 19.69
C GLY A 145 9.97 -3.50 18.74
#